data_AF-A0A8T6UZ39-F1
#
_entry.id   AF-A0A8T6UZ39-F1
#
_cell.length_a   1.000
_cell.length_b   1.000
_cell.length_c   1.000
_cell.angle_alpha   90.00
_cell.angle_beta   90.00
_cell.angle_gamma   90.00
#
_symmetry.space_group_name_H-M   'P 1'
#
loop_
_entity.id
_entity.type
_entity.pdbx_description
1 polymer ?
#
loop_
_entity_poly.entity_id
_entity_poly.type
_entity_poly.pdbx_seq_one_letter_code
_entity_poly.pdbx_strand_id
1 'polypeptide(L)'
;MNYFLLNTGGVGEGARYKEITLEHTAGILDSLLRGGLEDWIDSLTGFRVPKAIRTVDDIYLHPEKLYSREEFEERQKKLNRLRREAIEKIGDALHPNVRNVFS
;
A
#
# COMPACT_ATOMS: atom_id res chain seq x y z
N MET A 1 6.96 15.91 10.23
CA MET A 1 7.61 14.62 9.94
C MET A 1 6.64 13.80 9.10
N ASN A 2 7.11 13.16 8.03
CA ASN A 2 6.28 12.37 7.13
C ASN A 2 6.46 10.88 7.43
N TYR A 3 5.38 10.10 7.31
CA TYR A 3 5.37 8.66 7.55
C TYR A 3 4.92 7.95 6.28
N PHE A 4 5.62 6.88 5.91
CA PHE A 4 5.37 6.14 4.68
C PHE A 4 5.26 4.64 5.00
N LEU A 5 4.42 3.96 4.23
CA LEU A 5 4.34 2.50 4.19
C LEU A 5 4.95 2.03 2.88
N LEU A 6 5.96 1.17 2.94
CA LEU A 6 6.64 0.63 1.78
C LEU A 6 6.52 -0.89 1.76
N ASN A 7 6.03 -1.44 0.64
CA ASN A 7 6.02 -2.87 0.41
C ASN A 7 7.37 -3.29 -0.19
N THR A 8 8.05 -4.25 0.43
CA THR A 8 9.33 -4.78 -0.03
C THR A 8 9.25 -6.27 -0.38
N GLY A 9 8.04 -6.80 -0.53
CA GLY A 9 7.79 -8.19 -0.93
C GLY A 9 7.51 -8.29 -2.43
N GLY A 10 6.23 -8.42 -2.78
CA GLY A 10 5.77 -8.51 -4.15
C GLY A 10 4.39 -7.88 -4.36
N VAL A 11 3.98 -7.76 -5.62
CA VAL A 11 2.64 -7.38 -6.04
C VAL A 11 2.06 -8.46 -6.94
N GLY A 12 0.72 -8.58 -6.99
CA GLY A 12 0.10 -9.65 -7.77
C GLY A 12 0.22 -11.02 -7.10
N GLU A 13 -0.34 -12.04 -7.75
CA GLU A 13 -0.34 -13.43 -7.27
C GLU A 13 -0.31 -14.42 -8.43
N GLY A 14 0.22 -15.62 -8.19
CA GLY A 14 0.30 -16.69 -9.19
C GLY A 14 0.98 -16.21 -10.47
N ALA A 15 0.31 -16.39 -11.62
CA ALA A 15 0.82 -15.95 -12.92
C ALA A 15 0.97 -14.42 -13.06
N ARG A 16 0.34 -13.63 -12.18
CA ARG A 16 0.42 -12.16 -12.16
C ARG A 16 1.43 -11.64 -11.14
N TYR A 17 2.11 -12.53 -10.42
CA TYR A 17 3.07 -12.14 -9.39
C TYR A 17 4.27 -11.41 -10.01
N LYS A 18 4.64 -10.30 -9.39
CA LYS A 18 5.82 -9.50 -9.69
C LYS A 18 6.55 -9.22 -8.39
N GLU A 19 7.82 -9.60 -8.36
CA GLU A 19 8.69 -9.32 -7.22
C GLU A 19 9.07 -7.84 -7.16
N ILE A 20 9.04 -7.24 -5.96
CA ILE A 20 9.59 -5.91 -5.74
C ILE A 20 11.08 -6.07 -5.46
N THR A 21 11.89 -5.85 -6.50
CA THR A 21 13.34 -5.87 -6.35
C THR A 21 13.88 -4.71 -5.51
N LEU A 22 15.15 -4.83 -5.09
CA LEU A 22 15.85 -3.77 -4.39
C LEU A 22 15.93 -2.48 -5.21
N GLU A 23 16.10 -2.59 -6.53
CA GLU A 23 16.17 -1.44 -7.45
C GLU A 23 14.87 -0.64 -7.44
N HIS A 24 13.70 -1.29 -7.42
CA HIS A 24 12.42 -0.59 -7.31
C HIS A 24 12.33 0.17 -5.99
N THR A 25 12.68 -0.49 -4.88
CA THR A 25 12.68 0.11 -3.54
C THR A 25 13.63 1.30 -3.45
N ALA A 26 14.86 1.15 -3.97
CA ALA A 26 15.85 2.22 -4.03
C ALA A 26 15.40 3.38 -4.91
N GLY A 27 14.73 3.11 -6.04
CA GLY A 27 14.15 4.14 -6.91
C GLY A 27 13.05 4.95 -6.23
N ILE A 28 12.18 4.31 -5.44
CA ILE A 28 11.16 5.00 -4.64
C ILE A 28 11.82 5.89 -3.59
N LEU A 29 12.82 5.37 -2.87
CA LEU A 29 13.52 6.11 -1.82
C LEU A 29 14.34 7.29 -2.36
N ASP A 30 15.06 7.12 -3.47
CA ASP A 30 15.80 8.22 -4.11
C ASP A 30 14.85 9.35 -4.54
N SER A 31 13.71 9.01 -5.15
CA SER A 31 12.69 10.01 -5.50
C SER A 31 12.13 10.72 -4.26
N LEU A 32 11.80 9.97 -3.21
CA LEU A 32 11.32 10.52 -1.94
C LEU A 32 12.32 11.51 -1.33
N LEU A 33 13.60 11.14 -1.25
CA LEU A 33 14.66 11.97 -0.66
C LEU A 33 14.92 13.24 -1.46
N ARG A 34 14.66 13.22 -2.77
CA ARG A 34 14.74 14.39 -3.66
C ARG A 34 13.46 15.24 -3.68
N GLY A 35 12.42 14.83 -2.97
CA GLY A 35 11.11 15.50 -2.99
C GLY A 35 10.33 15.29 -4.28
N GLY A 36 10.66 14.26 -5.07
CA GLY A 36 10.07 13.98 -6.38
C GLY A 36 8.79 13.13 -6.36
N LEU A 37 8.19 12.91 -5.18
CA LEU A 37 6.88 12.26 -5.08
C LEU A 37 5.78 13.30 -5.15
N GLU A 38 5.14 13.39 -6.32
CA GLU A 38 4.10 14.38 -6.63
C GLU A 38 2.76 13.69 -6.94
N ASP A 39 1.70 14.49 -7.09
CA ASP A 39 0.37 14.03 -7.54
C ASP A 39 -0.19 12.84 -6.75
N TRP A 40 -0.20 12.95 -5.43
CA TRP A 40 -0.70 11.90 -4.53
C TRP A 40 -2.22 11.70 -4.66
N ILE A 41 -2.64 10.48 -5.01
CA ILE A 41 -4.04 10.06 -5.18
C ILE A 41 -4.49 9.12 -4.05
N ASP A 42 -5.80 9.10 -3.78
CA ASP A 42 -6.38 8.15 -2.82
C ASP A 42 -6.47 6.74 -3.43
N SER A 43 -5.96 5.75 -2.69
CA SER A 43 -6.07 4.34 -3.03
C SER A 43 -7.20 3.68 -2.24
N LEU A 44 -7.86 2.68 -2.82
CA LEU A 44 -8.86 1.84 -2.12
C LEU A 44 -8.27 1.08 -0.91
N THR A 45 -6.94 1.07 -0.76
CA THR A 45 -6.23 0.52 0.40
C THR A 45 -6.31 1.41 1.65
N GLY A 46 -6.85 2.63 1.53
CA GLY A 46 -6.93 3.62 2.62
C GLY A 46 -5.69 4.50 2.76
N PHE A 47 -4.75 4.42 1.82
CA PHE A 47 -3.54 5.24 1.77
C PHE A 47 -3.55 6.19 0.57
N ARG A 48 -2.76 7.27 0.67
CA ARG A 48 -2.39 8.05 -0.50
C ARG A 48 -1.18 7.40 -1.17
N VAL A 49 -1.20 7.30 -2.49
CA VAL A 49 -0.11 6.76 -3.32
C VAL A 49 0.30 7.80 -4.35
N PRO A 50 1.58 7.92 -4.71
CA PRO A 50 2.01 8.83 -5.77
C PRO A 50 1.44 8.35 -7.11
N LYS A 51 0.98 9.27 -7.97
CA LYS A 51 0.44 8.90 -9.28
C LYS A 51 1.49 8.20 -10.15
N ALA A 52 2.74 8.63 -10.09
CA ALA A 52 3.85 7.98 -10.79
C ALA A 52 5.19 8.33 -10.14
N ILE A 53 6.21 7.51 -10.38
CA ILE A 53 7.61 7.80 -10.09
C ILE A 53 8.39 7.51 -11.36
N ARG A 54 9.18 8.48 -11.85
CA ARG A 54 9.82 8.40 -13.17
C ARG A 54 10.69 7.15 -13.37
N THR A 55 11.33 6.67 -12.30
CA THR A 55 12.28 5.56 -12.33
C THR A 55 11.67 4.21 -11.97
N VAL A 56 10.36 4.15 -11.67
CA VAL A 56 9.69 2.96 -11.16
C VAL A 56 8.44 2.71 -12.00
N ASP A 57 8.30 1.49 -12.51
CA ASP A 57 7.10 1.08 -13.24
C ASP A 57 5.85 1.26 -12.37
N ASP A 58 4.79 1.79 -12.97
CA ASP A 58 3.59 2.20 -12.24
C ASP A 58 2.83 1.02 -11.64
N ILE A 59 3.06 -0.20 -12.13
CA ILE A 59 2.47 -1.42 -11.57
C ILE A 59 2.87 -1.68 -10.11
N TYR A 60 4.03 -1.17 -9.69
CA TYR A 60 4.51 -1.29 -8.31
C TYR A 60 3.95 -0.21 -7.38
N LEU A 61 3.36 0.85 -7.95
CA LEU A 61 2.68 1.92 -7.20
C LEU A 61 1.17 1.69 -7.15
N HIS A 62 0.62 1.12 -8.24
CA HIS A 62 -0.81 0.89 -8.47
C HIS A 62 -1.08 -0.59 -8.74
N PRO A 63 -0.87 -1.48 -7.74
CA PRO A 63 -1.03 -2.93 -7.92
C PRO A 63 -2.46 -3.35 -8.21
N GLU A 64 -3.46 -2.50 -7.98
CA GLU A 64 -4.85 -2.74 -8.38
C GLU A 64 -5.00 -3.00 -9.88
N LYS A 65 -4.08 -2.50 -10.71
CA LYS A 65 -4.06 -2.74 -12.16
C LYS A 65 -3.83 -4.21 -12.53
N LEU A 66 -3.35 -5.03 -11.60
CA LEU A 66 -3.19 -6.47 -11.80
C LEU A 66 -4.51 -7.25 -11.63
N TYR A 67 -5.57 -6.60 -11.17
CA TYR A 67 -6.82 -7.25 -10.78
C TYR A 67 -8.00 -6.62 -11.52
N SER A 68 -9.12 -7.35 -11.61
CA SER A 68 -10.39 -6.68 -11.88
C SER A 68 -10.76 -5.83 -10.66
N ARG A 69 -11.64 -4.84 -10.86
CA ARG A 69 -12.10 -3.99 -9.77
C ARG A 69 -12.77 -4.81 -8.67
N GLU A 70 -13.62 -5.76 -9.03
CA GLU A 70 -14.36 -6.62 -8.11
C GLU A 70 -13.39 -7.52 -7.33
N GLU A 71 -12.40 -8.11 -8.00
CA GLU A 71 -11.37 -8.92 -7.36
C GLU A 71 -10.57 -8.09 -6.35
N PHE A 72 -10.16 -6.88 -6.74
CA PHE A 72 -9.41 -6.00 -5.86
C PHE A 72 -10.22 -5.57 -4.63
N GLU A 73 -11.48 -5.17 -4.82
CA GLU A 73 -12.38 -4.79 -3.72
C GLU A 73 -12.62 -5.97 -2.76
N GLU A 74 -12.81 -7.19 -3.27
CA GLU A 74 -12.95 -8.38 -2.43
C GLU A 74 -11.68 -8.65 -1.60
N ARG A 75 -10.51 -8.50 -2.20
CA ARG A 75 -9.21 -8.65 -1.51
C ARG A 75 -9.01 -7.57 -0.45
N GLN A 76 -9.36 -6.32 -0.74
CA GLN A 76 -9.30 -5.25 0.25
C GLN A 76 -10.23 -5.53 1.44
N LYS A 77 -11.43 -6.06 1.22
CA LYS A 77 -12.34 -6.47 2.31
C LYS A 77 -11.72 -7.56 3.18
N LYS A 78 -11.09 -8.58 2.58
CA LYS A 78 -10.39 -9.65 3.32
C LYS A 78 -9.24 -9.09 4.15
N LEU A 79 -8.43 -8.20 3.57
CA LEU A 79 -7.30 -7.56 4.25
C LEU A 79 -7.78 -6.67 5.42
N ASN A 80 -8.82 -5.88 5.22
CA ASN A 80 -9.39 -5.02 6.26
C ASN A 80 -9.96 -5.84 7.42
N ARG A 81 -10.57 -6.99 7.13
CA ARG A 81 -10.99 -7.93 8.17
C ARG A 81 -9.80 -8.43 9.00
N LEU A 82 -8.72 -8.88 8.35
CA LEU A 82 -7.51 -9.33 9.06
C LEU A 82 -6.89 -8.24 9.91
N ARG A 83 -6.84 -7.00 9.39
CA ARG A 83 -6.34 -5.83 10.13
C ARG A 83 -7.19 -5.57 11.38
N ARG A 84 -8.52 -5.59 11.25
CA ARG A 84 -9.44 -5.41 12.39
C ARG A 84 -9.24 -6.51 13.44
N GLU A 85 -9.23 -7.78 13.03
CA GLU A 85 -9.02 -8.92 13.92
C GLU A 85 -7.65 -8.85 14.63
N ALA A 86 -6.61 -8.30 13.98
CA ALA A 86 -5.32 -8.07 14.60
C ALA A 86 -5.35 -6.95 15.65
N ILE A 87 -6.06 -5.85 15.38
CA ILE A 87 -6.21 -4.71 16.29
C ILE A 87 -7.09 -5.05 17.49
N GLU A 88 -8.15 -5.85 17.31
CA GLU A 88 -9.03 -6.32 18.40
C GLU A 88 -8.26 -7.08 19.49
N LYS A 89 -7.20 -7.82 19.12
CA LYS A 89 -6.33 -8.51 20.08
C LYS A 89 -5.55 -7.57 20.99
N ILE A 90 -5.29 -6.35 20.54
CA ILE A 90 -4.64 -5.29 21.34
C ILE A 90 -5.66 -4.63 22.27
N GLY A 91 -6.92 -4.54 21.84
CA GLY A 91 -8.03 -4.02 22.64
C GLY A 91 -7.85 -2.56 23.05
N ASP A 92 -8.25 -2.25 24.29
CA ASP A 92 -8.25 -0.88 24.83
C ASP A 92 -6.85 -0.32 25.14
N ALA A 93 -5.79 -1.13 25.02
CA ALA A 93 -4.42 -0.64 25.13
C ALA A 93 -4.03 0.27 23.95
N LEU A 94 -4.73 0.16 22.81
CA LEU A 94 -4.52 1.02 21.66
C LEU A 94 -5.33 2.32 21.80
N HIS A 95 -4.68 3.45 21.52
CA HIS A 95 -5.33 4.76 21.58
C HIS A 95 -6.61 4.78 20.69
N PRO A 96 -7.75 5.31 21.20
CA PRO A 96 -9.03 5.26 20.48
C PRO A 96 -8.99 5.80 19.06
N ASN A 97 -8.27 6.90 18.83
CA ASN A 97 -8.12 7.47 17.48
C ASN A 97 -7.47 6.52 16.47
N VAL A 98 -6.56 5.64 16.92
CA VAL A 98 -5.95 4.64 16.03
C VAL A 98 -6.90 3.45 15.87
N ARG A 99 -7.50 2.97 16.96
CA ARG A 99 -8.46 1.86 16.94
C ARG A 99 -9.66 2.14 16.01
N ASN A 100 -10.19 3.36 16.07
CA ASN A 100 -11.38 3.76 15.30
C ASN A 100 -11.16 3.77 13.78
N VAL A 101 -9.90 3.81 13.31
CA VAL A 101 -9.57 3.68 11.87
C VAL A 101 -9.86 2.27 11.35
N PHE A 102 -9.87 1.26 12.23
CA PHE A 102 -10.06 -0.15 11.87
C PHE A 102 -11.45 -0.69 12.22
N SER A 103 -12.36 0.17 12.70
CA SER A 103 -13.72 -0.20 13.10
C SER A 103 -14.62 -0.50 11.91
#